data_AF-A0A529I587-F1
#
_entry.id   AF-A0A529I587-F1
#
_cell.length_a   1.000
_cell.length_b   1.000
_cell.length_c   1.000
_cell.angle_alpha   90.00
_cell.angle_beta   90.00
_cell.angle_gamma   90.00
#
_symmetry.space_group_name_H-M   'P 1'
#
loop_
_entity.id
_entity.type
_entity.pdbx_description
1 polymer ?
#
loop_
_entity_poly.entity_id
_entity_poly.type
_entity_poly.pdbx_seq_one_letter_code
_entity_poly.pdbx_strand_id
1 'polypeptide(L)'
;MVEIVKPALEHLPSYKAALERGWSPDNVRLEEATREQLAAIEEDPAAFLASLDDPEGRGPPITLPDGTTVPRLPGFRRWIWD
;
A
#
# COMPACT_ATOMS: atom_id res chain seq x y z
N MET A 1 1.18 -23.15 -0.44
CA MET A 1 1.34 -23.18 1.02
C MET A 1 1.25 -21.74 1.46
N VAL A 2 0.47 -21.42 2.48
CA VAL A 2 0.29 -20.01 2.90
C VAL A 2 1.55 -19.48 3.59
N GLU A 3 2.05 -18.33 3.15
CA GLU A 3 3.25 -17.66 3.65
C GLU A 3 3.02 -16.16 3.89
N ILE A 4 3.88 -15.55 4.71
CA ILE A 4 3.92 -14.11 4.93
C ILE A 4 5.06 -13.52 4.11
N VAL A 5 4.72 -12.81 3.03
CA VAL A 5 5.68 -12.29 2.06
C VAL A 5 5.83 -10.78 2.16
N LYS A 6 7.01 -10.27 1.77
CA LYS A 6 7.19 -8.85 1.49
C LYS A 6 6.50 -8.52 0.16
N PRO A 7 5.78 -7.40 0.05
CA PRO A 7 5.23 -6.93 -1.22
C PRO A 7 6.34 -6.82 -2.28
N ALA A 8 6.15 -7.49 -3.41
CA ALA A 8 7.14 -7.57 -4.48
C ALA A 8 6.45 -7.58 -5.85
N LEU A 9 7.21 -7.25 -6.90
CA LEU A 9 6.70 -7.18 -8.28
C LEU A 9 6.08 -8.50 -8.75
N GLU A 10 6.58 -9.65 -8.28
CA GLU A 10 6.04 -10.97 -8.62
C GLU A 10 4.60 -11.18 -8.13
N HIS A 11 4.23 -10.56 -7.00
CA HIS A 11 2.91 -10.67 -6.40
C HIS A 11 1.93 -9.58 -6.88
N LEU A 12 2.47 -8.46 -7.40
CA LEU A 12 1.71 -7.26 -7.73
C LEU A 12 0.55 -7.49 -8.73
N PRO A 13 0.68 -8.31 -9.79
CA PRO A 13 -0.43 -8.54 -10.72
C PRO A 13 -1.66 -9.16 -10.03
N SER A 14 -1.46 -10.14 -9.15
CA SER A 14 -2.57 -10.78 -8.43
C SER A 14 -3.20 -9.82 -7.40
N TYR A 15 -2.37 -9.04 -6.72
CA TYR A 15 -2.83 -8.00 -5.79
C TYR A 15 -3.69 -6.95 -6.50
N LYS A 16 -3.22 -6.43 -7.64
CA LYS A 16 -3.96 -5.49 -8.49
C LYS A 16 -5.28 -6.09 -8.95
N ALA A 17 -5.27 -7.34 -9.41
CA ALA A 17 -6.49 -8.02 -9.84
C ALA A 17 -7.50 -8.21 -8.69
N ALA A 18 -7.05 -8.37 -7.45
CA ALA A 18 -7.95 -8.41 -6.29
C ALA A 18 -8.61 -7.04 -6.04
N LEU A 19 -7.83 -5.96 -6.10
CA LEU A 19 -8.33 -4.58 -6.00
C LEU A 19 -9.38 -4.30 -7.10
N GLU A 20 -9.10 -4.68 -8.34
CA GLU A 20 -10.04 -4.52 -9.48
C GLU A 20 -11.35 -5.30 -9.32
N ARG A 21 -11.34 -6.39 -8.54
CA ARG A 21 -12.53 -7.18 -8.20
C ARG A 21 -13.29 -6.66 -6.97
N GLY A 22 -12.87 -5.52 -6.41
CA GLY A 22 -13.54 -4.89 -5.27
C GLY A 22 -13.07 -5.37 -3.89
N TRP A 23 -12.00 -6.16 -3.81
CA TRP A 23 -11.34 -6.40 -2.53
C TRP A 23 -10.62 -5.11 -2.08
N SER A 24 -10.60 -4.85 -0.76
CA SER A 24 -9.87 -3.72 -0.18
C SER A 24 -9.03 -4.15 1.01
N PRO A 25 -7.77 -3.68 1.12
CA PRO A 25 -6.95 -3.86 2.31
C PRO A 25 -7.35 -2.94 3.47
N ASP A 26 -8.20 -1.93 3.23
CA ASP A 26 -8.66 -0.97 4.23
C ASP A 26 -10.14 -1.22 4.53
N ASN A 27 -10.46 -1.67 5.74
CA ASN A 27 -11.81 -2.03 6.16
C ASN A 27 -12.68 -0.82 6.56
N VAL A 28 -12.16 0.41 6.48
CA VAL A 28 -12.88 1.65 6.81
C VAL A 28 -13.16 2.45 5.54
N ARG A 29 -12.12 2.72 4.74
CA ARG A 29 -12.20 3.54 3.52
C ARG A 29 -12.66 2.75 2.29
N LEU A 30 -12.53 1.42 2.33
CA LEU A 30 -13.04 0.48 1.33
C LEU A 30 -12.66 0.89 -0.11
N GLU A 31 -13.65 1.25 -0.93
CA GLU A 31 -13.49 1.58 -2.35
C GLU A 31 -12.56 2.78 -2.59
N GLU A 32 -12.55 3.76 -1.70
CA GLU A 32 -11.69 4.94 -1.87
C GLU A 32 -10.22 4.56 -1.77
N ALA A 33 -9.86 3.76 -0.77
CA ALA A 33 -8.50 3.23 -0.63
C ALA A 33 -8.12 2.31 -1.79
N THR A 34 -9.05 1.50 -2.30
CA THR A 34 -8.82 0.67 -3.49
C THR A 34 -8.48 1.53 -4.71
N ARG A 35 -9.24 2.61 -4.97
CA ARG A 35 -8.97 3.53 -6.09
C ARG A 35 -7.62 4.22 -5.97
N GLU A 36 -7.26 4.69 -4.78
CA GLU A 36 -5.97 5.33 -4.52
C GLU A 36 -4.80 4.38 -4.78
N GLN A 37 -4.91 3.13 -4.33
CA GLN A 37 -3.85 2.15 -4.56
C GLN A 37 -3.75 1.74 -6.03
N LEU A 38 -4.87 1.55 -6.72
CA LEU A 38 -4.84 1.31 -8.17
C LEU A 38 -4.17 2.46 -8.91
N ALA A 39 -4.51 3.72 -8.58
CA ALA A 39 -3.87 4.88 -9.18
C ALA A 39 -2.34 4.92 -8.89
N ALA A 40 -1.93 4.66 -7.65
CA ALA A 40 -0.51 4.62 -7.29
C ALA A 40 0.26 3.48 -8.01
N ILE A 41 -0.39 2.32 -8.19
CA ILE A 41 0.18 1.20 -8.95
C ILE A 41 0.35 1.55 -10.43
N GLU A 42 -0.62 2.25 -11.03
CA GLU A 42 -0.51 2.71 -12.44
C GLU A 42 0.57 3.78 -12.63
N GLU A 43 0.72 4.68 -11.67
CA GLU A 43 1.71 5.76 -11.72
C GLU A 43 3.14 5.23 -11.60
N ASP A 44 3.42 4.46 -10.56
CA ASP A 44 4.73 3.84 -10.34
C ASP A 44 4.62 2.58 -9.45
N PRO A 45 4.61 1.37 -10.04
CA PRO A 45 4.57 0.11 -9.32
C PRO A 45 5.69 -0.05 -8.29
N ALA A 46 6.89 0.42 -8.60
CA ALA A 46 8.06 0.27 -7.74
C ALA A 46 7.98 1.23 -6.55
N ALA A 47 7.59 2.48 -6.78
CA ALA A 47 7.35 3.44 -5.70
C ALA A 47 6.20 3.01 -4.80
N PHE A 48 5.11 2.48 -5.37
CA PHE A 48 4.02 1.89 -4.59
C PHE A 48 4.53 0.79 -3.65
N LEU A 49 5.25 -0.21 -4.18
CA LEU A 49 5.81 -1.30 -3.36
C LEU A 49 6.80 -0.80 -2.31
N ALA A 50 7.65 0.17 -2.65
CA ALA A 50 8.56 0.80 -1.70
C ALA A 50 7.82 1.52 -0.56
N SER A 51 6.67 2.15 -0.85
CA SER A 51 5.84 2.79 0.17
C SER A 51 5.21 1.79 1.15
N LEU A 52 5.09 0.51 0.78
CA LEU A 52 4.57 -0.54 1.65
C LEU A 52 5.63 -1.12 2.60
N ASP A 53 6.92 -0.93 2.34
CA ASP A 53 8.03 -1.42 3.17
C ASP A 53 9.04 -0.31 3.42
N ASP A 54 8.68 0.60 4.34
CA ASP A 54 9.45 1.79 4.69
C ASP A 54 9.84 1.79 6.18
N PRO A 55 10.73 0.87 6.61
CA PRO A 55 11.13 0.72 8.01
C PRO A 55 11.94 1.90 8.55
N GLU A 56 12.25 2.88 7.72
CA GLU A 56 12.97 4.10 8.08
C GLU A 56 12.08 5.35 8.01
N GLY A 57 10.84 5.24 7.52
CA GLY A 57 9.90 6.37 7.41
C GLY A 57 10.34 7.43 6.39
N ARG A 58 10.97 7.02 5.27
CA ARG A 58 11.53 7.88 4.22
C ARG A 58 10.49 8.52 3.30
N GLY A 59 9.25 8.03 3.31
CA GLY A 59 8.19 8.62 2.49
C GLY A 59 7.84 10.07 2.90
N PRO A 60 7.03 10.78 2.09
CA PRO A 60 6.63 12.17 2.37
C PRO A 60 5.94 12.36 3.74
N PRO A 61 6.01 13.54 4.36
CA PRO A 61 5.29 13.80 5.61
C PRO A 61 3.77 13.61 5.47
N ILE A 62 3.08 13.40 6.60
CA ILE A 62 1.62 13.24 6.64
C ILE A 62 0.98 14.53 7.15
N THR A 63 -0.10 14.96 6.48
CA THR A 63 -0.93 16.08 6.91
C THR A 63 -1.96 15.60 7.94
N LEU A 64 -1.99 16.26 9.09
CA LEU A 64 -2.95 16.01 10.17
C LEU A 64 -4.27 16.78 9.92
N PRO A 65 -5.37 16.44 10.63
CA PRO A 65 -6.65 17.13 10.46
C PRO A 65 -6.63 18.63 10.75
N ASP A 66 -5.65 19.12 11.52
CA ASP A 66 -5.44 20.55 11.81
C ASP A 66 -4.62 21.27 10.72
N GLY A 67 -4.23 20.57 9.65
CA GLY A 67 -3.45 21.09 8.53
C GLY A 67 -1.94 21.11 8.76
N THR A 68 -1.45 20.73 9.95
CA THR A 68 -0.01 20.59 10.19
C THR A 68 0.55 19.36 9.49
N THR A 69 1.86 19.37 9.19
CA THR A 69 2.56 18.23 8.60
C THR A 69 3.56 17.65 9.60
N VAL A 70 3.57 16.33 9.73
CA VAL A 70 4.48 15.59 10.62
C VAL A 70 5.28 14.55 9.83
N PRO A 71 6.52 14.21 10.26
CA PRO A 71 7.29 13.13 9.64
C PRO A 71 6.50 11.83 9.62
N ARG A 72 6.62 11.07 8.52
CA ARG A 72 6.04 9.72 8.45
C ARG A 72 6.75 8.81 9.45
N LEU A 73 5.97 8.00 10.16
CA LEU A 73 6.53 6.98 11.04
C LEU A 73 7.09 5.80 10.23
N PRO A 74 8.17 5.17 10.70
CA PRO A 74 8.60 3.86 10.22
C PRO A 74 7.47 2.84 10.19
N GLY A 75 7.42 2.03 9.13
CA GLY A 75 6.41 0.99 9.03
C GLY A 75 6.59 0.08 7.82
N PHE A 76 6.00 -1.10 7.91
CA PHE A 76 5.95 -2.02 6.79
C PHE A 76 4.65 -2.83 6.78
N ARG A 77 4.30 -3.33 5.59
CA ARG A 77 3.19 -4.24 5.32
C ARG A 77 3.74 -5.55 4.80
N ARG A 78 3.08 -6.64 5.19
CA ARG A 78 3.33 -7.98 4.67
C ARG A 78 2.03 -8.55 4.15
N TRP A 79 2.11 -9.41 3.14
CA TRP A 79 0.95 -10.04 2.53
C TRP A 79 0.88 -11.51 2.96
N ILE A 80 -0.33 -11.99 3.15
CA ILE A 80 -0.61 -13.43 3.26
C ILE A 80 -0.74 -13.94 1.82
N TRP A 81 0.05 -14.93 1.43
CA TRP A 81 0.16 -15.38 0.05
C TRP A 81 0.15 -16.91 -0.03
N ASP A 82 -0.50 -17.49 -1.05
CA ASP A 82 -0.57 -18.95 -1.29
C ASP A 82 -0.34 -19.27 -2.77
#